data_AF-A0A6N1Y9B4-F1
#
_entry.id   AF-A0A6N1Y9B4-F1
#
_cell.length_a   1.000
_cell.length_b   1.000
_cell.length_c   1.000
_cell.angle_alpha   90.00
_cell.angle_beta   90.00
_cell.angle_gamma   90.00
#
_symmetry.space_group_name_H-M   'P 1'
#
loop_
_entity.id
_entity.type
_entity.pdbx_description
1 polymer ?
#
loop_
_entity_poly.entity_id
_entity_poly.type
_entity_poly.pdbx_seq_one_letter_code
_entity_poly.pdbx_strand_id
1 'polypeptide(L)' 'MGQVPAVSAESEAMSHSLKKHGFKFVGATICYAYMQAIGMVNDHLISCPRHVEVSMT' A
#
# COMPACT_ATOMS: atom_id res chain seq x y z
N MET A 1 13.58 -10.30 4.98
CA MET A 1 12.70 -9.12 4.88
C MET A 1 13.45 -8.07 4.09
N GLY A 2 12.93 -7.54 2.97
CA GLY A 2 13.67 -6.51 2.21
C GLY A 2 13.41 -6.34 0.70
N GLN A 3 12.39 -6.97 0.11
CA GLN A 3 12.08 -6.74 -1.32
C GLN A 3 10.98 -5.70 -1.55
N VAL A 4 10.09 -5.51 -0.57
CA VAL A 4 8.97 -4.57 -0.64
C VAL A 4 9.04 -3.67 0.61
N PRO A 5 8.90 -2.34 0.48
CA PRO A 5 8.93 -1.44 1.62
C PRO A 5 7.69 -1.62 2.50
N ALA A 6 7.74 -1.11 3.74
CA ALA A 6 6.59 -1.12 4.65
C ALA A 6 5.78 0.19 4.60
N VAL A 7 6.32 1.23 3.96
CA VAL A 7 5.75 2.56 3.81
C VAL A 7 6.21 3.18 2.49
N SER A 8 5.44 4.13 1.98
CA SER A 8 5.81 5.04 0.89
C SER A 8 5.40 6.48 1.21
N ALA A 9 5.90 7.46 0.44
CA ALA A 9 5.52 8.87 0.60
C ALA A 9 4.01 9.08 0.45
N GLU A 10 3.37 8.34 -0.45
CA GLU A 10 1.92 8.36 -0.67
C GLU A 10 1.17 7.80 0.52
N SER A 11 1.66 6.72 1.15
CA SER A 11 1.05 6.15 2.36
C SER A 11 1.14 7.08 3.57
N GLU A 12 2.23 7.86 3.68
CA GLU A 12 2.39 8.89 4.72
C GLU A 12 1.40 10.02 4.50
N ALA A 13 1.30 10.52 3.27
CA ALA A 13 0.33 11.55 2.87
C ALA A 13 -1.11 11.09 3.13
N MET A 14 -1.44 9.84 2.79
CA MET A 14 -2.75 9.23 3.07
C MET A 14 -3.02 9.16 4.57
N SER A 15 -2.07 8.65 5.37
CA SER A 15 -2.18 8.60 6.84
C SER A 15 -2.44 9.99 7.43
N HIS A 16 -1.72 11.02 6.96
CA HIS A 16 -1.94 12.40 7.40
C HIS A 16 -3.32 12.93 7.02
N SER A 17 -3.77 12.69 5.78
CA SER A 17 -5.10 13.12 5.33
C SER A 17 -6.21 12.43 6.12
N LEU A 18 -6.15 11.10 6.30
CA LEU A 18 -7.16 10.34 7.03
C LEU A 18 -7.22 10.75 8.50
N LYS A 19 -6.08 10.98 9.16
CA LYS A 19 -6.04 11.52 10.53
C LYS A 19 -6.73 12.88 10.62
N LYS A 20 -6.51 13.78 9.64
CA LYS A 20 -7.19 15.09 9.59
C LYS A 20 -8.70 14.96 9.43
N HIS A 21 -9.18 13.92 8.75
CA HIS A 21 -10.61 13.61 8.59
C HIS A 21 -11.20 12.80 9.76
N GLY A 22 -10.46 12.61 10.86
CA GLY A 22 -10.96 11.98 12.08
C GLY A 22 -10.87 10.46 12.11
N PHE A 23 -10.25 9.83 11.10
CA PHE A 23 -10.01 8.39 11.11
C PHE A 23 -8.97 8.02 12.18
N LYS A 24 -9.17 6.86 12.82
CA LYS A 24 -8.26 6.30 13.82
C LYS A 24 -7.64 5.01 13.27
N PHE A 25 -6.49 4.60 13.82
CA PHE A 25 -5.74 3.42 13.35
C PHE A 25 -5.37 3.47 11.86
N VAL A 26 -4.96 4.65 11.40
CA VAL A 26 -4.55 4.91 10.00
C VAL A 26 -3.09 5.37 9.95
N GLY A 27 -2.18 4.58 10.52
CA GLY A 27 -0.74 4.83 10.42
C GLY A 27 -0.21 4.54 9.00
N ALA A 28 0.95 5.09 8.63
CA ALA A 28 1.51 4.96 7.27
C ALA A 28 1.65 3.50 6.82
N THR A 29 2.09 2.59 7.70
CA THR A 29 2.16 1.15 7.40
C THR A 29 0.79 0.53 7.12
N ILE A 30 -0.25 0.95 7.85
CA ILE A 30 -1.63 0.49 7.61
C ILE A 30 -2.13 1.03 6.27
N CYS A 31 -1.85 2.29 5.97
CA CYS A 31 -2.20 2.89 4.68
C CYS A 31 -1.48 2.20 3.53
N TYR A 32 -0.19 1.87 3.67
CA TYR A 32 0.57 1.16 2.64
C TYR A 32 0.01 -0.26 2.42
N ALA A 33 -0.27 -0.99 3.51
CA ALA A 33 -0.93 -2.29 3.40
C ALA A 33 -2.31 -2.21 2.75
N TYR A 34 -3.08 -1.17 3.03
CA TYR A 34 -4.37 -0.91 2.38
C TYR A 34 -4.21 -0.63 0.89
N MET A 35 -3.23 0.22 0.52
CA MET A 35 -2.89 0.50 -0.89
C MET A 35 -2.54 -0.77 -1.65
N GLN A 36 -1.75 -1.66 -1.05
CA GLN A 36 -1.43 -2.98 -1.63
C GLN A 36 -2.68 -3.85 -1.78
N ALA A 37 -3.52 -3.92 -0.74
CA ALA A 37 -4.69 -4.80 -0.72
C ALA A 37 -5.76 -4.43 -1.75
N ILE A 38 -5.94 -3.14 -2.03
CA ILE A 38 -6.95 -2.68 -2.99
C ILE A 38 -6.41 -2.44 -4.40
N GLY A 39 -5.13 -2.73 -4.63
CA GLY A 39 -4.50 -2.58 -5.95
C GLY A 39 -4.10 -1.15 -6.33
N MET A 40 -3.94 -0.23 -5.38
CA MET A 40 -3.29 1.06 -5.67
C MET A 40 -1.79 0.88 -5.99
N VAL A 41 -1.18 -0.18 -5.47
CA VAL A 41 0.19 -0.60 -5.79
C VAL A 41 0.22 -2.10 -6.02
N ASN A 42 0.99 -2.55 -7.02
CA ASN A 42 1.22 -3.97 -7.27
C ASN A 42 2.59 -4.37 -6.72
N ASP A 43 2.60 -4.83 -5.47
CA ASP A 43 3.80 -5.34 -4.80
C ASP A 43 3.88 -6.87 -4.77
N HIS A 44 3.12 -7.56 -5.63
CA HIS A 44 3.37 -8.98 -5.84
C HIS A 44 4.81 -9.17 -6.32
N LEU A 45 5.51 -10.15 -5.76
CA LEU A 45 6.85 -10.49 -6.26
C LEU A 45 6.75 -10.92 -7.73
N ILE A 46 7.78 -10.67 -8.52
CA ILE A 46 7.81 -11.06 -9.94
C ILE A 46 7.62 -12.58 -10.17
N SER A 47 7.96 -13.40 -9.16
CA SER A 47 7.75 -14.85 -9.16
C SER A 47 6.34 -15.26 -8.75
N CYS A 48 5.50 -14.34 -8.28
CA CYS A 48 4.11 -14.60 -7.94
C CYS A 48 3.31 -14.86 -9.23
N PRO A 49 2.53 -15.95 -9.32
CA PRO A 49 1.74 -16.24 -10.52
C PRO A 49 0.69 -15.18 -10.85
N ARG A 50 0.33 -14.34 -9.87
CA ARG A 50 -0.62 -13.23 -10.04
C ARG A 50 0.03 -11.93 -10.51
N HIS A 51 1.36 -11.80 -10.46
CA HIS A 51 2.05 -10.53 -10.73
C HIS A 51 1.69 -9.94 -12.09
N VAL A 52 1.72 -10.75 -13.15
CA VAL A 52 1.38 -10.30 -14.52
C VAL A 52 -0.11 -9.96 -14.63
N GLU A 53 -0.97 -10.78 -14.05
CA GLU A 53 -2.42 -10.62 -14.18
C GLU A 53 -2.93 -9.34 -13.54
N VAL A 54 -2.37 -8.94 -12.40
CA VAL A 54 -2.78 -7.72 -11.68
C VAL A 54 -1.98 -6.48 -12.11
N SER A 55 -0.98 -6.62 -12.98
CA SER A 55 -0.20 -5.49 -13.54
C SER A 55 -0.92 -4.72 -14.65
N MET A 56 -2.02 -5.25 -15.18
CA MET A 56 -2.74 -4.68 -16.34
C MET A 56 -4.04 -3.96 -15.96
N THR A 57 -4.24 -3.68 -14.67
CA THR A 57 -5.40 -2.94 -14.12
C THR A 57 -5.00 -1.50 -13.83
#